data_AF-A0A6A4Q526-F1
#
_entry.id   AF-A0A6A4Q526-F1
#
_cell.length_a   1.000
_cell.length_b   1.000
_cell.length_c   1.000
_cell.angle_alpha   90.00
_cell.angle_beta   90.00
_cell.angle_gamma   90.00
#
_symmetry.space_group_name_H-M   'P 1'
#
loop_
_entity.id
_entity.type
_entity.pdbx_description
1 polymer ?
#
loop_
_entity_poly.entity_id
_entity_poly.type
_entity_poly.pdbx_seq_one_letter_code
_entity_poly.pdbx_strand_id
1 'polypeptide(L)'
;MNIIIKSSKSLTQSLQNPNHLFTSQFSTSFLVTKTPKAFKKKRKPKPSPRTTLVQTEPNQNPNLERIVERDSLFRFLTKSKQYLINQPEHVLRLDDAGKLHRELGFPRGRKVLRSITRHPLIFQTYRHTDGKMWFGFSDLMEDLLAEEQSIMDSMERDRVDKVRKLLMMSAKKRIPLCKLHHCRVLFGIPDDFRDQVSRYPDYFRVCVEENGLRVLELVDWDPLLAVSAIEKEFMVDEKGAKRKFNFPVKYGKGLDLELEDARKLNLLNTLPLVSPYSDGARLDLWTLEAEKYRVGVIHEFLSLTLEKRAYIHHLVEFKEEFSLTKHTYQMLLKQPRAFYLAGTEMNWVVFLKDGYDKNGVLIEKDPQVLLNEKLYKYAQMPEMEQGAQVGMEKLHLT
;
A
#
# COMPACT_ATOMS: atom_id res chain seq x y z
N MET A 1 83.65 -0.83 -62.12
CA MET A 1 84.60 -0.57 -61.03
C MET A 1 84.06 -1.28 -59.79
N ASN A 2 84.68 -2.27 -59.15
CA ASN A 2 85.85 -3.10 -59.43
C ASN A 2 85.72 -4.26 -58.41
N ILE A 3 85.88 -5.53 -58.85
CA ILE A 3 86.82 -6.53 -58.26
C ILE A 3 86.48 -7.07 -56.84
N ILE A 4 86.62 -8.33 -56.39
CA ILE A 4 87.17 -9.62 -56.87
C ILE A 4 86.85 -10.70 -55.78
N ILE A 5 86.46 -11.90 -56.21
CA ILE A 5 87.01 -13.25 -55.87
C ILE A 5 87.02 -13.79 -54.41
N LYS A 6 86.66 -15.08 -54.37
CA LYS A 6 86.68 -16.10 -53.29
C LYS A 6 88.02 -16.30 -52.58
N SER A 7 87.93 -17.10 -51.50
CA SER A 7 88.98 -17.91 -50.82
C SER A 7 89.53 -17.23 -49.57
N SER A 8 89.83 -17.87 -48.43
CA SER A 8 89.97 -19.27 -48.01
C SER A 8 90.07 -19.32 -46.46
N LYS A 9 89.76 -20.50 -45.88
CA LYS A 9 90.41 -21.22 -44.75
C LYS A 9 91.37 -20.40 -43.84
N SER A 10 91.40 -20.52 -42.51
CA SER A 10 91.38 -21.72 -41.65
C SER A 10 91.51 -21.33 -40.16
N LEU A 11 91.01 -22.21 -39.27
CA LEU A 11 91.54 -22.65 -37.96
C LEU A 11 91.99 -21.56 -36.96
N THR A 12 91.47 -21.50 -35.73
CA THR A 12 91.80 -22.47 -34.67
C THR A 12 90.81 -22.48 -33.50
N GLN A 13 90.65 -23.70 -32.95
CA GLN A 13 90.19 -24.11 -31.61
C GLN A 13 90.78 -23.22 -30.48
N SER A 14 90.26 -23.10 -29.25
CA SER A 14 89.22 -23.77 -28.45
C SER A 14 89.21 -23.06 -27.08
N LEU A 15 88.10 -23.12 -26.34
CA LEU A 15 88.01 -23.63 -24.94
C LEU A 15 86.76 -23.07 -24.22
N GLN A 16 85.87 -24.00 -23.83
CA GLN A 16 85.18 -24.14 -22.52
C GLN A 16 84.45 -22.90 -21.95
N ASN A 17 83.21 -22.95 -21.44
CA ASN A 17 82.39 -24.02 -20.89
C ASN A 17 80.91 -23.53 -20.77
N PRO A 18 79.94 -24.41 -20.43
CA PRO A 18 78.52 -24.28 -20.71
C PRO A 18 77.72 -23.65 -19.55
N ASN A 19 76.47 -23.29 -19.82
CA ASN A 19 75.32 -23.72 -19.01
C ASN A 19 74.00 -23.16 -19.58
N HIS A 20 73.25 -24.07 -20.23
CA HIS A 20 71.81 -23.98 -20.39
C HIS A 20 71.14 -24.13 -19.03
N LEU A 21 70.29 -23.18 -18.64
CA LEU A 21 69.24 -23.42 -17.66
C LEU A 21 67.93 -22.80 -18.17
N PHE A 22 67.03 -23.70 -18.62
CA PHE A 22 65.63 -23.43 -18.84
C PHE A 22 65.00 -22.95 -17.52
N THR A 23 64.52 -21.70 -17.48
CA THR A 23 63.68 -21.20 -16.39
C THR A 23 62.21 -21.39 -16.74
N SER A 24 61.61 -22.40 -16.13
CA SER A 24 60.17 -22.62 -16.10
C SER A 24 59.45 -21.45 -15.42
N GLN A 25 58.49 -20.82 -16.12
CA GLN A 25 57.53 -19.90 -15.52
C GLN A 25 56.50 -20.70 -14.71
N PHE A 26 56.72 -20.85 -13.40
CA PHE A 26 55.64 -21.26 -12.50
C PHE A 26 54.80 -20.03 -12.13
N SER A 27 53.56 -20.00 -12.65
CA SER A 27 52.54 -19.01 -12.28
C SER A 27 52.06 -19.27 -10.85
N THR A 28 52.54 -18.48 -9.90
CA THR A 28 52.06 -18.47 -8.51
C THR A 28 50.90 -17.49 -8.37
N SER A 29 49.72 -17.86 -8.87
CA SER A 29 48.50 -17.06 -8.67
C SER A 29 47.25 -17.89 -8.39
N PHE A 30 47.34 -18.80 -7.41
CA PHE A 30 46.17 -19.54 -6.89
C PHE A 30 46.05 -19.47 -5.36
N LEU A 31 46.16 -18.28 -4.77
CA LEU A 31 45.68 -18.04 -3.41
C LEU A 31 44.85 -16.76 -3.35
N VAL A 32 43.65 -16.80 -3.93
CA VAL A 32 42.58 -15.91 -3.48
C VAL A 32 42.13 -16.41 -2.11
N THR A 33 42.78 -15.95 -1.05
CA THR A 33 42.29 -16.15 0.31
C THR A 33 41.00 -15.36 0.47
N LYS A 34 39.86 -15.99 0.15
CA LYS A 34 38.54 -15.43 0.47
C LYS A 34 38.52 -15.22 1.98
N THR A 35 38.55 -13.96 2.42
CA THR A 35 38.39 -13.62 3.84
C THR A 35 37.15 -14.32 4.39
N PRO A 36 37.27 -15.10 5.47
CA PRO A 36 36.13 -15.81 6.06
C PRO A 36 35.01 -14.81 6.34
N LYS A 37 33.75 -15.17 6.05
CA LYS A 37 32.59 -14.27 6.22
C LYS A 37 32.51 -13.63 7.61
N ALA A 38 33.08 -14.28 8.63
CA ALA A 38 33.17 -13.78 10.00
C ALA A 38 34.01 -12.50 10.16
N PHE A 39 35.05 -12.29 9.34
CA PHE A 39 35.95 -11.13 9.44
C PHE A 39 35.61 -9.99 8.48
N LYS A 40 34.54 -10.13 7.67
CA LYS A 40 34.05 -9.03 6.85
C LYS A 40 33.35 -8.02 7.75
N LYS A 41 33.91 -6.82 7.89
CA LYS A 41 33.25 -5.68 8.56
C LYS A 41 31.83 -5.55 8.00
N LYS A 42 30.81 -5.74 8.84
CA LYS A 42 29.41 -5.51 8.47
C LYS A 42 29.26 -4.04 8.11
N ARG A 43 29.31 -3.71 6.81
CA ARG A 43 29.03 -2.36 6.33
C ARG A 43 27.62 -2.01 6.77
N LYS A 44 27.45 -0.92 7.52
CA LYS A 44 26.13 -0.37 7.79
C LYS A 44 25.45 -0.13 6.44
N PRO A 45 24.21 -0.60 6.24
CA PRO A 45 23.50 -0.34 4.99
C PRO A 45 23.43 1.18 4.78
N LYS A 46 23.69 1.64 3.56
CA LYS A 46 23.54 3.05 3.21
C LYS A 46 22.05 3.44 3.36
N PRO A 47 21.74 4.65 3.83
CA PRO A 47 20.35 5.11 3.83
C PRO A 47 19.81 5.07 2.40
N SER A 48 18.60 4.57 2.26
CA SER A 48 17.88 4.47 0.99
C SER A 48 16.43 4.82 1.23
N PRO A 49 15.71 5.40 0.26
CA PRO A 49 14.28 5.70 0.42
C PRO A 49 13.42 4.48 0.79
N ARG A 50 13.93 3.27 0.53
CA ARG A 50 13.28 2.00 0.87
C ARG A 50 13.46 1.58 2.34
N THR A 51 14.37 2.22 3.06
CA THR A 51 14.71 1.91 4.46
C THR A 51 14.54 3.12 5.36
N THR A 52 14.63 4.33 4.82
CA THR A 52 14.42 5.58 5.55
C THR A 52 12.92 5.74 5.81
N LEU A 53 12.55 5.93 7.08
CA LEU A 53 11.18 6.21 7.49
C LEU A 53 10.77 7.62 7.08
N VAL A 54 9.49 7.82 6.77
CA VAL A 54 8.95 9.15 6.44
C VAL A 54 9.01 10.08 7.64
N GLN A 55 8.68 9.56 8.82
CA GLN A 55 8.72 10.31 10.08
C GLN A 55 10.01 9.99 10.82
N THR A 56 10.64 11.03 11.36
CA THR A 56 11.78 10.91 12.28
C THR A 56 11.35 11.23 13.70
N GLU A 57 12.05 10.68 14.68
CA GLU A 57 11.88 11.04 16.08
C GLU A 57 11.97 12.57 16.28
N PRO A 58 11.11 13.21 17.10
CA PRO A 58 10.15 12.63 18.05
C PRO A 58 8.72 12.43 17.52
N ASN A 59 8.48 12.60 16.22
CA ASN A 59 7.12 12.62 15.65
C ASN A 59 6.56 11.23 15.32
N GLN A 60 7.28 10.16 15.64
CA GLN A 60 6.88 8.79 15.33
C GLN A 60 5.74 8.32 16.23
N ASN A 61 4.75 7.65 15.64
CA ASN A 61 3.73 6.93 16.36
C ASN A 61 3.94 5.41 16.19
N PRO A 62 4.55 4.73 17.17
CA PRO A 62 4.90 3.31 17.03
C PRO A 62 3.68 2.42 16.83
N ASN A 63 2.50 2.82 17.31
CA ASN A 63 1.28 2.02 17.15
C ASN A 63 0.82 1.99 15.69
N LEU A 64 0.90 3.11 14.98
CA LEU A 64 0.53 3.18 13.56
C LEU A 64 1.59 2.55 12.66
N GLU A 65 2.88 2.65 13.01
CA GLU A 65 3.95 1.93 12.30
C GLU A 65 3.77 0.41 12.38
N ARG A 66 3.38 -0.13 13.55
CA ARG A 66 3.09 -1.56 13.72
C ARG A 66 2.00 -2.06 12.79
N ILE A 67 1.02 -1.23 12.42
CA ILE A 67 -0.03 -1.61 11.45
C ILE A 67 0.58 -1.84 10.08
N VAL A 68 1.50 -0.97 9.65
CA VAL A 68 2.20 -1.12 8.36
C VAL A 68 3.12 -2.34 8.39
N GLU A 69 3.79 -2.59 9.50
CA GLU A 69 4.62 -3.79 9.69
C GLU A 69 3.77 -5.07 9.64
N ARG A 70 2.61 -5.08 10.30
CA ARG A 70 1.63 -6.18 10.27
C ARG A 70 1.22 -6.52 8.84
N ASP A 71 0.88 -5.51 8.02
CA ASP A 71 0.52 -5.73 6.61
C ASP A 71 1.65 -6.37 5.81
N SER A 72 2.91 -6.01 6.12
CA SER A 72 4.07 -6.62 5.48
C SER A 72 4.26 -8.10 5.88
N LEU A 73 3.93 -8.45 7.13
CA LEU A 73 3.99 -9.82 7.65
C LEU A 73 2.92 -10.70 7.02
N PHE A 74 1.69 -10.20 6.91
CA PHE A 74 0.57 -10.93 6.30
C PHE A 74 0.46 -10.75 4.78
N ARG A 75 1.43 -10.08 4.15
CA ARG A 75 1.46 -9.90 2.69
C ARG A 75 1.24 -11.21 1.94
N PHE A 76 1.86 -12.30 2.39
CA PHE A 76 1.69 -13.63 1.78
C PHE A 76 0.24 -14.11 1.88
N LEU A 77 -0.37 -14.00 3.06
CA LEU A 77 -1.75 -14.42 3.32
C LEU A 77 -2.73 -13.64 2.44
N THR A 78 -2.68 -12.30 2.50
CA THR A 78 -3.61 -11.43 1.75
C THR A 78 -3.49 -11.64 0.24
N LYS A 79 -2.26 -11.76 -0.27
CA LYS A 79 -2.00 -11.98 -1.70
C LYS A 79 -2.40 -13.37 -2.17
N SER A 80 -2.10 -14.40 -1.37
CA SER A 80 -2.48 -15.78 -1.69
C SER A 80 -4.00 -15.96 -1.65
N LYS A 81 -4.69 -15.34 -0.68
CA LYS A 81 -6.16 -15.28 -0.64
C LYS A 81 -6.72 -14.69 -1.96
N GLN A 82 -6.26 -13.50 -2.34
CA GLN A 82 -6.71 -12.83 -3.56
C GLN A 82 -6.43 -13.65 -4.84
N TYR A 83 -5.34 -14.41 -4.87
CA TYR A 83 -5.02 -15.26 -6.01
C TYR A 83 -5.88 -16.53 -6.07
N LEU A 84 -6.01 -17.24 -4.94
CA LEU A 84 -6.69 -18.53 -4.87
C LEU A 84 -8.21 -18.44 -5.04
N ILE A 85 -8.85 -17.35 -4.60
CA ILE A 85 -10.28 -17.10 -4.86
C ILE A 85 -10.60 -17.12 -6.36
N ASN A 86 -9.64 -16.73 -7.20
CA ASN A 86 -9.79 -16.74 -8.65
C ASN A 86 -9.41 -18.07 -9.31
N GLN A 87 -8.99 -19.08 -8.54
CA GLN A 87 -8.67 -20.42 -9.04
C GLN A 87 -9.86 -21.37 -8.86
N PRO A 88 -10.04 -22.34 -9.78
CA PRO A 88 -11.03 -23.38 -9.59
C PRO A 88 -10.71 -24.19 -8.33
N GLU A 89 -11.75 -24.48 -7.53
CA GLU A 89 -11.64 -25.21 -6.25
C GLU A 89 -10.66 -24.58 -5.23
N HIS A 90 -10.25 -23.33 -5.44
CA HIS A 90 -9.30 -22.61 -4.59
C HIS A 90 -7.98 -23.34 -4.31
N VAL A 91 -7.52 -24.17 -5.25
CA VAL A 91 -6.29 -24.96 -5.14
C VAL A 91 -5.23 -24.54 -6.16
N LEU A 92 -3.97 -24.79 -5.84
CA LEU A 92 -2.83 -24.53 -6.71
C LEU A 92 -1.73 -25.57 -6.51
N ARG A 93 -1.12 -26.00 -7.63
CA ARG A 93 0.03 -26.90 -7.59
C ARG A 93 1.25 -26.20 -6.99
N LEU A 94 1.94 -26.88 -6.08
CA LEU A 94 3.06 -26.31 -5.33
C LEU A 94 4.23 -25.85 -6.22
N ASP A 95 4.48 -26.57 -7.32
CA ASP A 95 5.54 -26.24 -8.29
C ASP A 95 5.27 -24.93 -9.04
N ASP A 96 4.01 -24.63 -9.33
CA ASP A 96 3.62 -23.40 -10.03
C ASP A 96 3.56 -22.23 -9.05
N ALA A 97 3.09 -22.49 -7.82
CA ALA A 97 3.14 -21.55 -6.71
C ALA A 97 4.56 -21.05 -6.43
N GLY A 98 5.57 -21.92 -6.59
CA GLY A 98 6.98 -21.53 -6.46
C GLY A 98 7.44 -20.47 -7.46
N LYS A 99 6.80 -20.37 -8.64
CA LYS A 99 7.10 -19.37 -9.68
C LYS A 99 6.36 -18.05 -9.40
N LEU A 100 5.17 -18.12 -8.82
CA LEU A 100 4.22 -17.03 -8.56
C LEU A 100 4.53 -16.20 -7.30
N HIS A 101 5.81 -15.87 -7.11
CA HIS A 101 6.27 -15.13 -5.93
C HIS A 101 5.71 -13.71 -5.82
N ARG A 102 5.36 -13.07 -6.94
CA ARG A 102 4.79 -11.71 -6.96
C ARG A 102 3.30 -11.74 -6.59
N GLU A 103 2.60 -12.72 -7.14
CA GLU A 103 1.16 -12.93 -7.05
C GLU A 103 0.78 -13.44 -5.67
N LEU A 104 1.55 -14.39 -5.11
CA LEU A 104 1.34 -14.94 -3.76
C LEU A 104 2.02 -14.11 -2.66
N GLY A 105 2.88 -13.14 -3.02
CA GLY A 105 3.41 -12.16 -2.07
C GLY A 105 4.54 -12.65 -1.15
N PHE A 106 5.31 -13.67 -1.54
CA PHE A 106 6.49 -14.12 -0.79
C PHE A 106 7.83 -13.67 -1.41
N PRO A 107 8.94 -13.61 -0.65
CA PRO A 107 10.21 -13.14 -1.18
C PRO A 107 10.78 -14.05 -2.28
N ARG A 108 11.25 -13.43 -3.38
CA ARG A 108 11.87 -14.15 -4.51
C ARG A 108 13.01 -15.05 -4.02
N GLY A 109 13.04 -16.29 -4.51
CA GLY A 109 14.07 -17.28 -4.17
C GLY A 109 13.86 -18.01 -2.84
N ARG A 110 12.74 -17.77 -2.14
CA ARG A 110 12.32 -18.59 -0.99
C ARG A 110 11.32 -19.67 -1.44
N LYS A 111 11.32 -20.81 -0.74
CA LYS A 111 10.35 -21.88 -0.98
C LYS A 111 8.98 -21.46 -0.45
N VAL A 112 7.95 -21.52 -1.30
CA VAL A 112 6.55 -21.19 -0.95
C VAL A 112 6.04 -22.04 0.22
N LEU A 113 6.47 -23.31 0.30
CA LEU A 113 6.12 -24.23 1.38
C LEU A 113 6.40 -23.64 2.77
N ARG A 114 7.50 -22.88 2.94
CA ARG A 114 7.83 -22.25 4.22
C ARG A 114 6.83 -21.16 4.62
N SER A 115 6.21 -20.50 3.66
CA SER A 115 5.17 -19.50 3.91
C SER A 115 3.83 -20.17 4.21
N ILE A 116 3.52 -21.27 3.50
CA ILE A 116 2.31 -22.08 3.71
C ILE A 116 2.31 -22.68 5.13
N THR A 117 3.41 -23.32 5.54
CA THR A 117 3.52 -23.97 6.86
C THR A 117 3.46 -23.01 8.05
N ARG A 118 3.52 -21.68 7.82
CA ARG A 118 3.32 -20.68 8.88
C ARG A 118 1.85 -20.45 9.22
N HIS A 119 0.95 -20.90 8.36
CA HIS A 119 -0.48 -20.64 8.47
C HIS A 119 -1.27 -21.96 8.29
N PRO A 120 -1.05 -22.98 9.16
CA PRO A 120 -1.61 -24.31 8.99
C PRO A 120 -3.15 -24.35 9.06
N LEU A 121 -3.75 -23.41 9.79
CA LEU A 121 -5.22 -23.30 9.88
C LEU A 121 -5.87 -22.70 8.64
N ILE A 122 -5.10 -21.99 7.80
CA ILE A 122 -5.62 -21.33 6.60
C ILE A 122 -5.33 -22.13 5.33
N PHE A 123 -4.13 -22.72 5.25
CA PHE A 123 -3.70 -23.45 4.06
C PHE A 123 -3.43 -24.91 4.39
N GLN A 124 -3.96 -25.80 3.56
CA GLN A 124 -3.69 -27.23 3.63
C GLN A 124 -2.84 -27.66 2.44
N THR A 125 -1.94 -28.61 2.67
CA THR A 125 -1.14 -29.24 1.60
C THR A 125 -1.46 -30.71 1.53
N TYR A 126 -1.71 -31.23 0.34
CA TYR A 126 -2.00 -32.65 0.12
C TYR A 126 -1.32 -33.15 -1.15
N ARG A 127 -1.20 -34.48 -1.26
CA ARG A 127 -0.69 -35.16 -2.46
C ARG A 127 -1.88 -35.57 -3.32
N HIS A 128 -1.96 -35.04 -4.53
CA HIS A 128 -3.05 -35.36 -5.46
C HIS A 128 -2.77 -36.69 -6.18
N THR A 129 -3.78 -37.23 -6.87
CA THR A 129 -3.71 -38.51 -7.59
C THR A 129 -2.67 -38.53 -8.70
N ASP A 130 -2.28 -37.35 -9.21
CA ASP A 130 -1.18 -37.13 -10.17
C ASP A 130 0.22 -37.32 -9.55
N GLY A 131 0.30 -37.63 -8.26
CA GLY A 131 1.54 -37.80 -7.50
C GLY A 131 2.24 -36.49 -7.17
N LYS A 132 1.65 -35.34 -7.47
CA LYS A 132 2.21 -34.01 -7.20
C LYS A 132 1.60 -33.42 -5.93
N MET A 133 2.30 -32.44 -5.36
CA MET A 133 1.83 -31.72 -4.18
C MET A 133 1.00 -30.51 -4.60
N TRP A 134 -0.16 -30.39 -3.98
CA TRP A 134 -1.08 -29.27 -4.13
C TRP A 134 -1.26 -28.58 -2.78
N PHE A 135 -1.63 -27.30 -2.82
CA PHE A 135 -2.10 -26.60 -1.64
C PHE A 135 -3.35 -25.78 -1.98
N GLY A 136 -4.19 -25.57 -0.99
CA GLY A 136 -5.42 -24.80 -1.12
C GLY A 136 -5.89 -24.29 0.22
N PHE A 137 -7.12 -23.78 0.26
CA PHE A 137 -7.76 -23.39 1.50
C PHE A 137 -8.13 -24.60 2.36
N SER A 138 -8.14 -24.40 3.67
CA SER A 138 -8.74 -25.31 4.64
C SER A 138 -10.25 -25.11 4.70
N ASP A 139 -10.98 -26.09 5.26
CA ASP A 139 -12.43 -25.95 5.54
C ASP A 139 -12.73 -24.69 6.37
N LEU A 140 -11.90 -24.39 7.38
CA LEU A 140 -12.00 -23.16 8.16
C LEU A 140 -11.92 -21.91 7.28
N MET A 141 -11.02 -21.91 6.30
CA MET A 141 -10.86 -20.76 5.42
C MET A 141 -12.04 -20.63 4.44
N GLU A 142 -12.62 -21.74 3.99
CA GLU A 142 -13.87 -21.72 3.21
C GLU A 142 -15.04 -21.15 4.02
N ASP A 143 -15.18 -21.53 5.29
CA ASP A 143 -16.19 -20.97 6.20
C ASP A 143 -15.98 -19.44 6.37
N LEU A 144 -14.74 -18.99 6.51
CA LEU A 144 -14.41 -17.57 6.59
C LEU A 144 -14.71 -16.81 5.30
N LEU A 145 -14.56 -17.45 4.13
CA LEU A 145 -14.94 -16.85 2.84
C LEU A 145 -16.46 -16.74 2.69
N ALA A 146 -17.21 -17.75 3.15
CA ALA A 146 -18.67 -17.68 3.18
C ALA A 146 -19.17 -16.57 4.11
N GLU A 147 -18.56 -16.42 5.29
CA GLU A 147 -18.82 -15.30 6.21
C GLU A 147 -18.48 -13.94 5.56
N GLU A 148 -17.36 -13.84 4.84
CA GLU A 148 -16.99 -12.63 4.09
C GLU A 148 -18.05 -12.27 3.05
N GLN A 149 -18.51 -13.24 2.27
CA GLN A 149 -19.54 -13.01 1.25
C GLN A 149 -20.85 -12.54 1.88
N SER A 150 -21.30 -13.18 2.95
CA SER A 150 -22.51 -12.77 3.67
C SER A 150 -22.40 -11.33 4.20
N ILE A 151 -21.23 -10.94 4.70
CA ILE A 151 -20.98 -9.55 5.14
C ILE A 151 -21.05 -8.61 3.94
N MET A 152 -20.38 -8.93 2.83
CA MET A 152 -20.40 -8.09 1.62
C MET A 152 -21.82 -7.88 1.09
N ASP A 153 -22.63 -8.93 1.03
CA ASP A 153 -24.02 -8.86 0.58
C ASP A 153 -24.86 -7.98 1.52
N SER A 154 -24.69 -8.11 2.84
CA SER A 154 -25.41 -7.28 3.82
C SER A 154 -25.04 -5.79 3.73
N MET A 155 -23.81 -5.49 3.29
CA MET A 155 -23.26 -4.14 3.22
C MET A 155 -23.38 -3.49 1.85
N GLU A 156 -24.01 -4.14 0.87
CA GLU A 156 -24.09 -3.69 -0.54
C GLU A 156 -24.50 -2.20 -0.64
N ARG A 157 -25.54 -1.79 0.10
CA ARG A 157 -26.04 -0.40 0.10
C ARG A 157 -25.00 0.61 0.60
N ASP A 158 -24.29 0.29 1.68
CA ASP A 158 -23.22 1.15 2.21
C ASP A 158 -22.08 1.29 1.19
N ARG A 159 -21.73 0.20 0.49
CA ARG A 159 -20.69 0.23 -0.55
C ARG A 159 -21.12 1.08 -1.75
N VAL A 160 -22.39 0.97 -2.16
CA VAL A 160 -22.98 1.82 -3.21
C VAL A 160 -22.93 3.29 -2.81
N ASP A 161 -23.30 3.64 -1.58
CA ASP A 161 -23.26 5.03 -1.10
C ASP A 161 -21.82 5.56 -1.00
N LYS A 162 -20.86 4.73 -0.61
CA LYS A 162 -19.43 5.09 -0.68
C LYS A 162 -18.98 5.41 -2.11
N VAL A 163 -19.38 4.60 -3.09
CA VAL A 163 -19.07 4.87 -4.51
C VAL A 163 -19.76 6.14 -5.00
N ARG A 164 -21.03 6.37 -4.63
CA ARG A 164 -21.75 7.62 -4.92
C ARG A 164 -21.01 8.81 -4.36
N LYS A 165 -20.58 8.77 -3.10
CA LYS A 165 -19.77 9.82 -2.47
C LYS A 165 -18.44 10.05 -3.19
N LEU A 166 -17.72 8.99 -3.59
CA LEU A 166 -16.48 9.12 -4.35
C LEU A 166 -16.70 9.82 -5.69
N LEU A 167 -17.77 9.47 -6.42
CA LEU A 167 -18.16 10.16 -7.65
C LEU A 167 -18.54 11.61 -7.38
N MET A 168 -19.32 11.90 -6.34
CA MET A 168 -19.73 13.26 -5.98
C MET A 168 -18.54 14.18 -5.67
N MET A 169 -17.46 13.64 -5.10
CA MET A 169 -16.22 14.37 -4.84
C MET A 169 -15.35 14.60 -6.09
N SER A 170 -15.60 13.86 -7.19
CA SER A 170 -14.76 13.97 -8.38
C SER A 170 -15.16 15.16 -9.24
N ALA A 171 -14.16 15.83 -9.83
CA ALA A 171 -14.35 17.09 -10.55
C ALA A 171 -15.38 17.02 -11.70
N LYS A 172 -15.52 15.85 -12.34
CA LYS A 172 -16.48 15.61 -13.43
C LYS A 172 -17.62 14.68 -13.04
N LYS A 173 -17.75 14.33 -11.76
CA LYS A 173 -18.68 13.31 -11.25
C LYS A 173 -18.54 11.95 -11.94
N ARG A 174 -17.31 11.67 -12.37
CA ARG A 174 -16.91 10.53 -13.20
C ARG A 174 -15.61 9.94 -12.66
N ILE A 175 -15.51 8.62 -12.63
CA ILE A 175 -14.30 7.88 -12.24
C ILE A 175 -14.13 6.66 -13.16
N PRO A 176 -12.94 6.43 -13.74
CA PRO A 176 -12.65 5.21 -14.48
C PRO A 176 -12.86 3.94 -13.64
N LEU A 177 -13.57 2.95 -14.19
CA LEU A 177 -13.84 1.69 -13.49
C LEU A 177 -12.57 0.91 -13.14
N CYS A 178 -11.51 1.05 -13.96
CA CYS A 178 -10.22 0.43 -13.67
C CYS A 178 -9.58 0.97 -12.38
N LYS A 179 -9.65 2.29 -12.14
CA LYS A 179 -9.13 2.94 -10.93
C LYS A 179 -9.93 2.51 -9.70
N LEU A 180 -11.27 2.44 -9.83
CA LEU A 180 -12.15 1.97 -8.76
C LEU A 180 -11.87 0.49 -8.43
N HIS A 181 -11.73 -0.38 -9.44
CA HIS A 181 -11.40 -1.79 -9.24
C HIS A 181 -10.01 -1.98 -8.62
N HIS A 182 -9.03 -1.15 -8.97
CA HIS A 182 -7.70 -1.18 -8.36
C HIS A 182 -7.75 -0.89 -6.86
N CYS A 183 -8.57 0.08 -6.44
CA CYS A 183 -8.71 0.50 -5.04
C CYS A 183 -9.87 -0.15 -4.28
N ARG A 184 -10.58 -1.12 -4.88
CA ARG A 184 -11.81 -1.71 -4.34
C ARG A 184 -11.71 -2.22 -2.91
N VAL A 185 -10.57 -2.84 -2.57
CA VAL A 185 -10.30 -3.42 -1.24
C VAL A 185 -10.25 -2.35 -0.15
N LEU A 186 -9.86 -1.11 -0.50
CA LEU A 186 -9.87 0.00 0.46
C LEU A 186 -11.28 0.40 0.88
N PHE A 187 -12.25 0.27 -0.02
CA PHE A 187 -13.64 0.68 0.18
C PHE A 187 -14.57 -0.49 0.54
N GLY A 188 -14.06 -1.73 0.48
CA GLY A 188 -14.88 -2.93 0.65
C GLY A 188 -15.82 -3.19 -0.52
N ILE A 189 -15.43 -2.74 -1.73
CA ILE A 189 -16.19 -2.95 -2.96
C ILE A 189 -15.89 -4.36 -3.50
N PRO A 190 -16.91 -5.15 -3.86
CA PRO A 190 -16.71 -6.52 -4.34
C PRO A 190 -16.15 -6.55 -5.77
N ASP A 191 -15.58 -7.69 -6.18
CA ASP A 191 -14.92 -7.84 -7.48
C ASP A 191 -15.92 -7.76 -8.66
N ASP A 192 -17.15 -8.20 -8.43
CA ASP A 192 -18.28 -8.20 -9.36
C ASP A 192 -19.02 -6.85 -9.43
N PHE A 193 -18.56 -5.83 -8.69
CA PHE A 193 -19.21 -4.51 -8.66
C PHE A 193 -19.47 -3.93 -10.05
N ARG A 194 -18.59 -4.20 -11.02
CA ARG A 194 -18.76 -3.79 -12.42
C ARG A 194 -20.09 -4.27 -13.01
N ASP A 195 -20.50 -5.48 -12.68
CA ASP A 195 -21.74 -6.08 -13.15
C ASP A 195 -22.91 -5.60 -12.29
N GLN A 196 -22.69 -5.41 -10.98
CA GLN A 196 -23.68 -4.85 -10.05
C GLN A 196 -24.09 -3.41 -10.39
N VAL A 197 -23.22 -2.61 -11.01
CA VAL A 197 -23.56 -1.24 -11.46
C VAL A 197 -24.84 -1.20 -12.30
N SER A 198 -25.10 -2.25 -13.10
CA SER A 198 -26.32 -2.35 -13.92
C SER A 198 -27.62 -2.43 -13.11
N ARG A 199 -27.55 -2.86 -11.84
CA ARG A 199 -28.70 -2.93 -10.91
C ARG A 199 -29.10 -1.56 -10.36
N TYR A 200 -28.25 -0.54 -10.51
CA TYR A 200 -28.45 0.81 -9.97
C TYR A 200 -28.44 1.87 -11.08
N PRO A 201 -29.35 1.79 -12.07
CA PRO A 201 -29.39 2.73 -13.19
C PRO A 201 -29.74 4.16 -12.76
N ASP A 202 -30.45 4.32 -11.64
CA ASP A 202 -30.83 5.61 -11.09
C ASP A 202 -29.62 6.37 -10.50
N TYR A 203 -28.58 5.63 -10.08
CA TYR A 203 -27.39 6.22 -9.46
C TYR A 203 -26.22 6.30 -10.44
N PHE A 204 -26.07 5.30 -11.30
CA PHE A 204 -24.85 5.12 -12.10
C PHE A 204 -25.14 5.00 -13.58
N ARG A 205 -24.26 5.61 -14.37
CA ARG A 205 -24.20 5.43 -15.83
C ARG A 205 -22.80 5.01 -16.23
N VAL A 206 -22.70 3.96 -17.03
CA VAL A 206 -21.41 3.53 -17.59
C VAL A 206 -21.24 4.16 -18.96
N CYS A 207 -20.25 5.05 -19.08
CA CYS A 207 -19.87 5.71 -20.32
C CYS A 207 -18.57 5.09 -20.86
N VAL A 208 -18.43 4.99 -22.18
CA VAL A 208 -17.18 4.58 -22.83
C VAL A 208 -16.56 5.82 -23.44
N GLU A 209 -15.36 6.18 -22.99
CA GLU A 209 -14.61 7.31 -23.56
C GLU A 209 -14.05 6.96 -24.95
N GLU A 210 -13.63 7.96 -25.71
CA GLU A 210 -13.02 7.82 -27.04
C GLU A 210 -11.82 6.86 -27.04
N ASN A 211 -11.12 6.78 -25.91
CA ASN A 211 -9.97 5.90 -25.70
C ASN A 211 -10.36 4.44 -25.39
N GLY A 212 -11.65 4.09 -25.42
CA GLY A 212 -12.18 2.77 -25.07
C GLY A 212 -12.26 2.49 -23.56
N LEU A 213 -11.91 3.47 -22.72
CA LEU A 213 -11.97 3.34 -21.27
C LEU A 213 -13.41 3.42 -20.77
N ARG A 214 -13.81 2.46 -19.93
CA ARG A 214 -15.12 2.49 -19.27
C ARG A 214 -15.06 3.35 -18.00
N VAL A 215 -15.92 4.35 -17.95
CA VAL A 215 -16.00 5.34 -16.89
C VAL A 215 -17.38 5.25 -16.23
N LEU A 216 -17.38 5.25 -14.91
CA LEU A 216 -18.59 5.34 -14.11
C LEU A 216 -18.93 6.81 -13.89
N GLU A 217 -20.15 7.20 -14.25
CA GLU A 217 -20.70 8.54 -14.08
C GLU A 217 -21.85 8.52 -13.07
N LEU A 218 -21.93 9.54 -12.24
CA LEU A 218 -23.06 9.77 -11.34
C LEU A 218 -24.24 10.35 -12.13
N VAL A 219 -25.41 9.70 -12.03
CA VAL A 219 -26.65 10.16 -12.66
C VAL A 219 -27.38 11.14 -11.76
N ASP A 220 -27.65 10.73 -10.52
CA ASP A 220 -28.39 11.52 -9.55
C ASP A 220 -27.49 11.99 -8.40
N TRP A 221 -27.61 13.28 -8.07
CA TRP A 221 -26.88 13.89 -6.97
C TRP A 221 -27.75 13.89 -5.72
N ASP A 222 -27.27 13.23 -4.68
CA ASP A 222 -28.00 13.12 -3.42
C ASP A 222 -27.48 14.12 -2.38
N PRO A 223 -28.24 15.16 -2.03
CA PRO A 223 -27.82 16.14 -1.02
C PRO A 223 -27.63 15.53 0.37
N LEU A 224 -28.29 14.42 0.69
CA LEU A 224 -28.19 13.75 1.99
C LEU A 224 -26.83 13.06 2.14
N LEU A 225 -26.25 12.59 1.03
CA LEU A 225 -24.90 12.02 1.02
C LEU A 225 -23.80 13.08 0.96
N ALA A 226 -24.13 14.30 0.52
CA ALA A 226 -23.20 15.44 0.37
C ALA A 226 -22.78 16.07 1.72
N VAL A 227 -22.68 15.28 2.78
CA VAL A 227 -22.18 15.70 4.09
C VAL A 227 -20.93 14.90 4.42
N SER A 228 -19.82 15.61 4.55
CA SER A 228 -18.50 15.05 4.85
C SER A 228 -18.37 14.62 6.31
N ALA A 229 -17.42 13.73 6.58
CA ALA A 229 -17.09 13.30 7.94
C ALA A 229 -16.69 14.48 8.84
N ILE A 230 -16.01 15.49 8.29
CA ILE A 230 -15.64 16.71 9.02
C ILE A 230 -16.89 17.51 9.40
N GLU A 231 -17.82 17.69 8.46
CA GLU A 231 -19.06 18.44 8.71
C GLU A 231 -19.93 17.73 9.75
N LYS A 232 -20.02 16.39 9.69
CA LYS A 232 -20.70 15.60 10.73
C LYS A 232 -20.06 15.78 12.10
N GLU A 233 -18.73 15.74 12.17
CA GLU A 233 -18.02 15.99 13.44
C GLU A 233 -18.24 17.42 13.94
N PHE A 234 -18.25 18.41 13.04
CA PHE A 234 -18.46 19.81 13.38
C PHE A 234 -19.85 20.05 14.02
N MET A 235 -20.88 19.33 13.57
CA MET A 235 -22.22 19.39 14.18
C MET A 235 -22.24 18.86 15.63
N VAL A 236 -21.30 17.99 15.98
CA VAL A 236 -21.21 17.36 17.32
C VAL A 236 -20.25 18.12 18.24
N ASP A 237 -19.03 18.44 17.77
CA ASP A 237 -18.02 19.21 18.51
C ASP A 237 -17.30 20.22 17.58
N GLU A 238 -17.88 21.41 17.47
CA GLU A 238 -17.32 22.53 16.71
C GLU A 238 -15.88 22.89 17.14
N LYS A 239 -15.59 22.88 18.45
CA LYS A 239 -14.27 23.27 18.97
C LYS A 239 -13.23 22.18 18.68
N GLY A 240 -13.60 20.92 18.76
CA GLY A 240 -12.80 19.77 18.34
C GLY A 240 -12.41 19.85 16.87
N ALA A 241 -13.39 19.94 15.99
CA ALA A 241 -13.20 19.99 14.54
C ALA A 241 -12.30 21.17 14.11
N LYS A 242 -12.55 22.39 14.63
CA LYS A 242 -11.73 23.58 14.33
C LYS A 242 -10.27 23.43 14.75
N ARG A 243 -10.00 22.74 15.86
CA ARG A 243 -8.63 22.51 16.33
C ARG A 243 -7.85 21.59 15.38
N LYS A 244 -8.50 20.60 14.76
CA LYS A 244 -7.85 19.58 13.92
C LYS A 244 -7.28 20.13 12.61
N PHE A 245 -7.95 21.10 12.00
CA PHE A 245 -7.57 21.71 10.72
C PHE A 245 -7.06 23.14 10.84
N ASN A 246 -6.23 23.42 11.84
CA ASN A 246 -5.58 24.72 11.92
C ASN A 246 -4.39 24.77 10.94
N PHE A 247 -4.54 25.50 9.83
CA PHE A 247 -3.44 25.76 8.91
C PHE A 247 -2.54 26.84 9.53
N PRO A 248 -1.28 26.52 9.90
CA PRO A 248 -0.41 27.53 10.48
C PRO A 248 -0.13 28.60 9.42
N VAL A 249 -0.74 29.78 9.58
CA VAL A 249 -0.38 30.91 8.72
C VAL A 249 1.02 31.36 9.13
N LYS A 250 1.95 31.31 8.19
CA LYS A 250 3.32 31.78 8.42
C LYS A 250 3.31 33.30 8.52
N TYR A 251 3.13 33.82 9.72
CA TYR A 251 3.61 35.16 10.03
C TYR A 251 4.99 35.04 10.68
N GLY A 252 5.98 35.66 10.06
CA GLY A 252 7.15 36.10 10.79
C GLY A 252 6.65 37.00 11.93
N LYS A 253 7.25 36.89 13.11
CA LYS A 253 6.86 37.57 14.35
C LYS A 253 7.02 39.12 14.30
N GLY A 254 6.58 39.79 13.23
CA GLY A 254 6.82 41.22 13.02
C GLY A 254 5.94 41.89 11.96
N LEU A 255 4.73 41.41 11.71
CA LEU A 255 3.74 42.15 10.93
C LEU A 255 2.63 42.60 11.88
N ASP A 256 2.59 43.89 12.19
CA ASP A 256 1.44 44.55 12.82
C ASP A 256 0.28 44.51 11.82
N LEU A 257 -0.56 43.49 11.94
CA LEU A 257 -1.75 43.34 11.12
C LEU A 257 -2.89 44.11 11.79
N GLU A 258 -3.57 44.96 11.02
CA GLU A 258 -4.77 45.65 11.48
C GLU A 258 -5.86 44.64 11.90
N LEU A 259 -6.76 45.04 12.81
CA LEU A 259 -7.84 44.19 13.35
C LEU A 259 -8.68 43.50 12.26
N GLU A 260 -8.80 44.12 11.09
CA GLU A 260 -9.57 43.59 9.96
C GLU A 260 -8.80 42.51 9.19
N ASP A 261 -7.48 42.64 9.04
CA ASP A 261 -6.61 41.63 8.46
C ASP A 261 -6.40 40.45 9.41
N ALA A 262 -6.26 40.73 10.71
CA ALA A 262 -6.29 39.70 11.75
C ALA A 262 -7.66 38.97 11.79
N ARG A 263 -8.77 39.64 11.50
CA ARG A 263 -10.10 39.00 11.33
C ARG A 263 -10.20 38.19 10.04
N LYS A 264 -9.73 38.69 8.89
CA LYS A 264 -9.62 37.91 7.63
C LYS A 264 -8.74 36.67 7.83
N LEU A 265 -7.72 36.78 8.68
CA LEU A 265 -6.83 35.67 9.00
C LEU A 265 -7.39 34.67 9.99
N ASN A 266 -8.13 35.16 10.98
CA ASN A 266 -8.98 34.29 11.78
C ASN A 266 -10.04 33.62 10.90
N LEU A 267 -10.62 34.29 9.90
CA LEU A 267 -11.56 33.70 8.95
C LEU A 267 -10.91 32.56 8.15
N LEU A 268 -9.67 32.77 7.69
CA LEU A 268 -8.84 31.75 7.05
C LEU A 268 -8.47 30.60 8.03
N ASN A 269 -8.30 30.86 9.32
CA ASN A 269 -8.06 29.82 10.34
C ASN A 269 -9.34 29.14 10.84
N THR A 270 -10.52 29.74 10.67
CA THR A 270 -11.81 29.21 11.16
C THR A 270 -12.50 28.26 10.20
N LEU A 271 -12.05 28.16 8.95
CA LEU A 271 -12.73 27.38 7.92
C LEU A 271 -11.90 26.18 7.46
N PRO A 272 -12.20 24.98 7.99
CA PRO A 272 -12.20 23.75 7.22
C PRO A 272 -13.64 23.42 6.83
N LEU A 273 -14.32 24.29 6.06
CA LEU A 273 -15.72 24.06 5.69
C LEU A 273 -16.01 24.27 4.20
N VAL A 274 -14.98 24.27 3.34
CA VAL A 274 -15.26 24.02 1.93
C VAL A 274 -15.56 22.53 1.83
N SER A 275 -16.85 22.20 1.70
CA SER A 275 -17.30 20.83 1.58
C SER A 275 -16.56 20.14 0.42
N PRO A 276 -16.03 18.92 0.61
CA PRO A 276 -15.48 18.10 -0.47
C PRO A 276 -16.45 17.84 -1.62
N TYR A 277 -17.75 18.07 -1.39
CA TYR A 277 -18.82 17.95 -2.38
C TYR A 277 -19.15 19.27 -3.08
N SER A 278 -18.41 20.34 -2.80
CA SER A 278 -18.47 21.62 -3.53
C SER A 278 -17.67 21.54 -4.82
N ASP A 279 -17.92 22.45 -5.76
CA ASP A 279 -17.20 22.50 -7.06
C ASP A 279 -15.77 23.03 -6.89
N GLY A 280 -14.85 22.14 -6.46
CA GLY A 280 -13.45 22.46 -6.26
C GLY A 280 -12.64 22.62 -7.56
N ALA A 281 -13.21 22.26 -8.71
CA ALA A 281 -12.55 22.43 -10.01
C ALA A 281 -12.40 23.92 -10.40
N ARG A 282 -13.19 24.80 -9.78
CA ARG A 282 -13.15 26.26 -10.00
C ARG A 282 -12.03 26.94 -9.23
N LEU A 283 -11.42 26.26 -8.25
CA LEU A 283 -10.37 26.85 -7.41
C LEU A 283 -9.05 26.85 -8.16
N ASP A 284 -8.36 28.00 -8.16
CA ASP A 284 -7.02 28.07 -8.73
C ASP A 284 -6.04 27.22 -7.92
N LEU A 285 -5.29 26.36 -8.63
CA LEU A 285 -4.52 25.25 -8.07
C LEU A 285 -3.53 25.69 -6.98
N TRP A 286 -3.02 26.92 -7.07
CA TRP A 286 -1.94 27.46 -6.24
C TRP A 286 -2.44 28.30 -5.06
N THR A 287 -3.76 28.45 -4.90
CA THR A 287 -4.35 29.17 -3.78
C THR A 287 -4.35 28.35 -2.50
N LEU A 288 -4.32 29.03 -1.35
CA LEU A 288 -4.49 28.39 -0.04
C LEU A 288 -5.86 27.71 0.07
N GLU A 289 -6.89 28.26 -0.61
CA GLU A 289 -8.24 27.67 -0.66
C GLU A 289 -8.24 26.32 -1.37
N ALA A 290 -7.56 26.21 -2.52
CA ALA A 290 -7.39 24.92 -3.21
C ALA A 290 -6.58 23.91 -2.38
N GLU A 291 -5.56 24.35 -1.65
CA GLU A 291 -4.82 23.47 -0.72
C GLU A 291 -5.73 22.95 0.40
N LYS A 292 -6.55 23.81 1.00
CA LYS A 292 -7.53 23.42 2.02
C LYS A 292 -8.59 22.46 1.48
N TYR A 293 -9.15 22.75 0.31
CA TYR A 293 -10.11 21.89 -0.35
C TYR A 293 -9.55 20.47 -0.56
N ARG A 294 -8.33 20.36 -1.11
CA ARG A 294 -7.68 19.06 -1.31
C ARG A 294 -7.41 18.31 -0.01
N VAL A 295 -7.09 19.00 1.08
CA VAL A 295 -6.99 18.39 2.41
C VAL A 295 -8.33 17.81 2.85
N GLY A 296 -9.43 18.56 2.65
CA GLY A 296 -10.79 18.08 2.92
C GLY A 296 -11.17 16.87 2.06
N VAL A 297 -10.83 16.89 0.77
CA VAL A 297 -11.06 15.76 -0.15
C VAL A 297 -10.29 14.51 0.27
N ILE A 298 -9.01 14.63 0.64
CA ILE A 298 -8.23 13.48 1.13
C ILE A 298 -8.77 12.99 2.47
N HIS A 299 -9.18 13.89 3.35
CA HIS A 299 -9.83 13.50 4.60
C HIS A 299 -11.10 12.69 4.34
N GLU A 300 -12.00 13.19 3.48
CA GLU A 300 -13.23 12.46 3.15
C GLU A 300 -12.90 11.12 2.47
N PHE A 301 -11.97 11.11 1.51
CA PHE A 301 -11.51 9.88 0.84
C PHE A 301 -11.04 8.83 1.85
N LEU A 302 -10.18 9.22 2.79
CA LEU A 302 -9.70 8.32 3.85
C LEU A 302 -10.84 7.93 4.79
N SER A 303 -11.78 8.83 5.08
CA SER A 303 -12.94 8.50 5.92
C SER A 303 -13.85 7.44 5.29
N LEU A 304 -13.89 7.34 3.96
CA LEU A 304 -14.64 6.32 3.23
C LEU A 304 -13.92 4.98 3.18
N THR A 305 -12.61 4.93 3.44
CA THR A 305 -11.89 3.65 3.49
C THR A 305 -12.20 2.88 4.76
N LEU A 306 -12.20 1.54 4.66
CA LEU A 306 -12.54 0.64 5.76
C LEU A 306 -11.67 0.85 7.00
N GLU A 307 -10.37 1.03 6.79
CA GLU A 307 -9.40 1.19 7.87
C GLU A 307 -8.97 2.67 8.05
N LYS A 308 -9.70 3.64 7.50
CA LYS A 308 -9.39 5.08 7.60
C LYS A 308 -7.94 5.44 7.23
N ARG A 309 -7.39 4.68 6.28
CA ARG A 309 -6.00 4.81 5.79
C ARG A 309 -5.92 4.42 4.32
N ALA A 310 -4.87 4.90 3.64
CA ALA A 310 -4.52 4.46 2.29
C ALA A 310 -3.03 4.66 2.01
N TYR A 311 -2.43 3.76 1.23
CA TYR A 311 -1.11 4.01 0.65
C TYR A 311 -1.14 5.19 -0.35
N ILE A 312 -0.01 5.90 -0.46
CA ILE A 312 0.11 7.05 -1.36
C ILE A 312 -0.22 6.72 -2.82
N HIS A 313 0.13 5.52 -3.30
CA HIS A 313 -0.11 5.14 -4.69
C HIS A 313 -1.61 5.05 -5.00
N HIS A 314 -2.44 4.64 -4.03
CA HIS A 314 -3.89 4.65 -4.19
C HIS A 314 -4.45 6.07 -4.28
N LEU A 315 -3.90 7.03 -3.52
CA LEU A 315 -4.31 8.43 -3.61
C LEU A 315 -3.92 9.04 -4.96
N VAL A 316 -2.69 8.80 -5.42
CA VAL A 316 -2.17 9.34 -6.69
C VAL A 316 -2.87 8.74 -7.91
N GLU A 317 -3.45 7.54 -7.79
CA GLU A 317 -4.30 6.93 -8.83
C GLU A 317 -5.47 7.86 -9.22
N PHE A 318 -6.06 8.56 -8.25
CA PHE A 318 -7.18 9.48 -8.43
C PHE A 318 -6.76 10.95 -8.60
N LYS A 319 -5.51 11.20 -9.04
CA LYS A 319 -4.99 12.57 -9.15
C LYS A 319 -5.82 13.49 -10.07
N GLU A 320 -6.40 12.95 -11.12
CA GLU A 320 -7.19 13.70 -12.11
C GLU A 320 -8.59 13.99 -11.56
N GLU A 321 -9.19 12.98 -10.94
CA GLU A 321 -10.54 13.00 -10.38
C GLU A 321 -10.64 13.98 -9.20
N PHE A 322 -9.63 13.99 -8.32
CA PHE A 322 -9.58 14.84 -7.13
C PHE A 322 -8.71 16.08 -7.29
N SER A 323 -8.26 16.39 -8.52
CA SER A 323 -7.39 17.54 -8.81
C SER A 323 -6.14 17.63 -7.92
N LEU A 324 -5.52 16.47 -7.64
CA LEU A 324 -4.32 16.38 -6.80
C LEU A 324 -3.08 16.82 -7.58
N THR A 325 -2.16 17.49 -6.89
CA THR A 325 -0.93 18.00 -7.48
C THR A 325 0.29 17.21 -7.01
N LYS A 326 1.45 17.42 -7.65
CA LYS A 326 2.74 16.88 -7.19
C LYS A 326 3.10 17.30 -5.75
N HIS A 327 2.48 18.36 -5.22
CA HIS A 327 2.71 18.86 -3.87
C HIS A 327 1.81 18.21 -2.81
N THR A 328 0.98 17.22 -3.18
CA THR A 328 0.10 16.50 -2.25
C THR A 328 0.86 15.94 -1.05
N TYR A 329 2.08 15.44 -1.26
CA TYR A 329 2.93 14.99 -0.16
C TYR A 329 3.28 16.11 0.83
N GLN A 330 3.74 17.26 0.33
CA GLN A 330 4.10 18.41 1.16
C GLN A 330 2.88 18.97 1.89
N MET A 331 1.72 18.96 1.24
CA MET A 331 0.45 19.37 1.82
C MET A 331 0.06 18.47 3.01
N LEU A 332 0.20 17.15 2.88
CA LEU A 332 -0.08 16.21 3.97
C LEU A 332 0.89 16.38 5.14
N LEU A 333 2.19 16.61 4.87
CA LEU A 333 3.19 16.88 5.91
C LEU A 333 2.91 18.15 6.72
N LYS A 334 2.30 19.18 6.10
CA LYS A 334 1.90 20.40 6.81
C LYS A 334 0.73 20.19 7.76
N GLN A 335 0.03 19.05 7.68
CA GLN A 335 -1.17 18.74 8.46
C GLN A 335 -0.96 17.55 9.42
N PRO A 336 0.00 17.62 10.36
CA PRO A 336 0.30 16.52 11.28
C PRO A 336 -0.81 16.29 12.32
N ARG A 337 -1.80 17.19 12.43
CA ARG A 337 -2.94 17.03 13.35
C ARG A 337 -4.02 16.12 12.77
N ALA A 338 -4.31 16.27 11.47
CA ALA A 338 -5.30 15.44 10.77
C ALA A 338 -4.68 14.11 10.30
N PHE A 339 -3.46 14.15 9.75
CA PHE A 339 -2.84 12.98 9.13
C PHE A 339 -1.60 12.49 9.89
N TYR A 340 -1.39 11.18 9.84
CA TYR A 340 -0.11 10.56 10.17
C TYR A 340 0.43 9.83 8.94
N LEU A 341 1.73 9.94 8.68
CA LEU A 341 2.38 9.32 7.53
C LEU A 341 3.31 8.23 8.05
N ALA A 342 2.94 6.96 7.84
CA ALA A 342 3.70 5.82 8.33
C ALA A 342 4.48 5.13 7.21
N GLY A 343 5.53 4.39 7.56
CA GLY A 343 6.33 3.61 6.63
C GLY A 343 7.54 4.36 6.06
N THR A 344 7.95 3.97 4.86
CA THR A 344 9.22 4.41 4.25
C THR A 344 9.01 5.51 3.21
N GLU A 345 10.03 6.32 2.93
CA GLU A 345 9.97 7.38 1.90
C GLU A 345 9.48 6.85 0.53
N MET A 346 9.81 5.59 0.21
CA MET A 346 9.34 4.94 -1.02
C MET A 346 7.89 4.43 -0.93
N ASN A 347 7.51 3.83 0.19
CA ASN A 347 6.21 3.21 0.41
C ASN A 347 5.66 3.65 1.77
N TRP A 348 4.76 4.64 1.72
CA TRP A 348 4.14 5.23 2.90
C TRP A 348 2.63 5.18 2.83
N VAL A 349 2.03 5.19 4.02
CA VAL A 349 0.60 5.12 4.27
C VAL A 349 0.15 6.38 4.95
N VAL A 350 -0.92 6.97 4.45
CA VAL A 350 -1.59 8.11 5.06
C VAL A 350 -2.69 7.56 5.95
N PHE A 351 -2.60 7.85 7.23
CA PHE A 351 -3.60 7.52 8.25
C PHE A 351 -4.38 8.78 8.60
N LEU A 352 -5.69 8.65 8.72
CA LEU A 352 -6.53 9.66 9.34
C LEU A 352 -6.45 9.48 10.86
N LYS A 353 -5.82 10.42 11.58
CA LYS A 353 -5.62 10.29 13.04
C LYS A 353 -6.93 10.16 13.80
N ASP A 354 -7.98 10.80 13.31
CA ASP A 354 -9.31 10.79 13.91
C ASP A 354 -9.99 9.42 13.89
N GLY A 355 -9.55 8.53 12.99
CA GLY A 355 -10.06 7.16 12.95
C GLY A 355 -9.49 6.26 14.04
N TYR A 356 -8.45 6.69 14.78
CA TYR A 356 -7.68 5.83 15.67
C TYR A 356 -7.64 6.35 17.11
N ASP A 357 -7.69 5.42 18.06
CA ASP A 357 -7.46 5.73 19.46
C ASP A 357 -5.96 5.98 19.76
N LYS A 358 -5.64 6.31 21.02
CA LYS A 358 -4.26 6.53 21.46
C LYS A 358 -3.38 5.27 21.33
N ASN A 359 -3.99 4.09 21.30
CA ASN A 359 -3.31 2.80 21.18
C ASN A 359 -3.14 2.36 19.72
N GLY A 360 -3.64 3.13 18.75
CA GLY A 360 -3.63 2.79 17.33
C GLY A 360 -4.68 1.75 16.93
N VAL A 361 -5.76 1.60 17.70
CA VAL A 361 -6.92 0.79 17.37
C VAL A 361 -7.93 1.66 16.63
N LEU A 362 -8.50 1.13 15.55
CA LEU A 362 -9.56 1.79 14.79
C LEU A 362 -10.82 1.96 15.67
N ILE A 363 -11.35 3.18 15.77
CA ILE A 363 -12.49 3.53 16.62
C ILE A 363 -13.78 2.91 16.08
N GLU A 364 -14.09 3.18 14.82
CA GLU A 364 -15.26 2.65 14.12
C GLU A 364 -14.82 1.53 13.18
N LYS A 365 -15.11 0.29 13.57
CA LYS A 365 -14.72 -0.89 12.79
C LYS A 365 -15.86 -1.36 11.90
N ASP A 366 -15.58 -1.40 10.61
CA ASP A 366 -16.44 -2.06 9.63
C ASP A 366 -16.48 -3.58 9.89
N PRO A 367 -17.62 -4.27 9.69
CA PRO A 367 -17.71 -5.73 9.81
C PRO A 367 -16.63 -6.49 9.01
N GLN A 368 -16.25 -5.97 7.85
CA GLN A 368 -15.19 -6.57 7.04
C GLN A 368 -13.80 -6.42 7.69
N VAL A 369 -13.56 -5.34 8.43
CA VAL A 369 -12.31 -5.16 9.20
C VAL A 369 -12.26 -6.13 10.37
N LEU A 370 -13.40 -6.35 11.05
CA LEU A 370 -13.49 -7.34 12.14
C LEU A 370 -13.20 -8.76 11.62
N LEU A 371 -13.73 -9.11 10.45
CA LEU A 371 -13.44 -10.39 9.81
C LEU A 371 -11.95 -10.51 9.45
N ASN A 372 -11.34 -9.46 8.90
CA ASN A 372 -9.90 -9.45 8.60
C ASN A 372 -9.04 -9.62 9.86
N GLU A 373 -9.42 -8.99 10.98
CA GLU A 373 -8.77 -9.20 12.27
C GLU A 373 -8.90 -10.65 12.77
N LYS A 374 -10.08 -11.25 12.61
CA LYS A 374 -10.33 -12.68 12.90
C LYS A 374 -9.44 -13.58 12.03
N LEU A 375 -9.35 -13.32 10.74
CA LEU A 375 -8.47 -14.03 9.80
C LEU A 375 -7.00 -13.94 10.22
N TYR A 376 -6.52 -12.75 10.60
CA TYR A 376 -5.14 -12.57 11.04
C TYR A 376 -4.83 -13.30 12.35
N LYS A 377 -5.81 -13.41 13.26
CA LYS A 377 -5.67 -14.21 14.49
C LYS A 377 -5.50 -15.70 14.15
N TYR A 378 -6.37 -16.27 13.32
CA TYR A 378 -6.23 -17.68 12.90
C TYR A 378 -4.94 -17.94 12.13
N ALA A 379 -4.50 -16.99 11.32
CA ALA A 379 -3.24 -17.12 10.61
C ALA A 379 -2.01 -17.13 11.54
N GLN A 380 -2.09 -16.59 12.76
CA GLN A 380 -0.99 -16.64 13.74
C GLN A 380 -1.05 -17.87 14.64
N MET A 381 -2.20 -18.55 14.72
CA MET A 381 -2.39 -19.71 15.58
C MET A 381 -1.75 -20.97 14.96
N PRO A 382 -0.91 -21.70 15.71
CA PRO A 382 -0.29 -22.94 15.22
C PRO A 382 -1.25 -24.15 15.24
N GLU A 383 -2.22 -24.18 16.16
CA GLU A 383 -3.23 -25.25 16.32
C GLU A 383 -4.58 -24.63 16.75
N MET A 384 -5.70 -25.26 16.38
CA MET A 384 -7.02 -24.91 16.94
C MET A 384 -7.09 -25.43 18.37
N GLU A 385 -7.23 -24.54 19.36
CA GLU A 385 -7.66 -24.95 20.69
C GLU A 385 -9.09 -25.51 20.59
N GLN A 386 -9.26 -26.82 20.78
CA GLN A 386 -10.54 -27.53 20.74
C GLN A 386 -11.54 -27.12 21.86
N GLY A 387 -11.38 -25.95 22.49
CA GLY A 387 -12.23 -25.43 23.57
C GLY A 387 -13.09 -24.21 23.21
N ALA A 388 -12.89 -23.57 22.04
CA ALA A 388 -13.53 -22.28 21.73
C ALA A 388 -14.92 -22.39 21.07
N GLN A 389 -15.41 -23.60 20.76
CA GLN A 389 -16.78 -23.80 20.24
C GLN A 389 -17.85 -23.63 21.33
N VAL A 390 -17.52 -23.81 22.61
CA VAL A 390 -18.49 -23.72 23.73
C VAL A 390 -18.73 -22.26 24.18
N GLY A 391 -17.93 -21.30 23.71
CA GLY A 391 -18.01 -19.90 24.12
C GLY A 391 -18.94 -19.02 23.29
N MET A 392 -19.27 -19.41 22.04
CA MET A 392 -20.10 -18.57 21.16
C MET A 392 -21.60 -18.91 21.20
N GLU A 393 -21.99 -20.10 21.67
CA GLU A 393 -23.42 -20.43 21.86
C GLU A 393 -24.02 -19.76 23.12
N LYS A 394 -23.20 -19.34 24.08
CA LYS A 394 -23.69 -18.70 25.33
C LYS A 394 -24.00 -17.22 25.20
N LEU A 395 -23.71 -16.58 24.06
CA LEU A 395 -24.04 -15.17 23.81
C LEU A 395 -25.28 -14.99 22.92
N HIS A 396 -26.02 -16.06 22.62
CA HIS A 396 -27.28 -16.01 21.89
C HIS A 396 -28.51 -16.43 22.72
N LEU A 397 -28.34 -16.66 24.03
CA LEU A 397 -29.42 -17.14 24.92
C LEU A 397 -29.52 -16.45 26.28
N THR A 398 -28.95 -15.26 26.42
CA THR A 398 -29.20 -14.32 27.53
C THR A 398 -29.09 -12.91 27.01
#